data_AF-A0A662VH83-F1
#
_entry.id   AF-A0A662VH83-F1
#
_cell.length_a   1.000
_cell.length_b   1.000
_cell.length_c   1.000
_cell.angle_alpha   90.00
_cell.angle_beta   90.00
_cell.angle_gamma   90.00
#
_symmetry.space_group_name_H-M   'P 1'
#
loop_
_entity.id
_entity.type
_entity.pdbx_description
1 polymer ?
#
loop_
_entity_poly.entity_id
_entity_poly.type
_entity_poly.pdbx_seq_one_letter_code
_entity_poly.pdbx_strand_id
1 'polypeptide(L)'
;ENLKLVGPPRYGEEAKRFAREIQRSLGYEPMAEPFLEHGLTYGGGEAEKPILSPREMDELIRRAHPAWVRNMGSDDYVEYTWHAPTSRFFTARPVLKPLPDGRPYPWWVHVAMGGNPCTIDPCIITAAKTIAATFIDLLMKPEILRRAWSEFDERTGGGIGGSKWVSPLLPRDFEPPIDLRWPEYVSTPRGEEWWIPTPKSRGEFKPL
;
A
#
# COMPACT_ATOMS: atom_id res chain seq x y z
N GLU A 1 12.75 -7.57 -10.12
CA GLU A 1 13.55 -7.16 -11.29
C GLU A 1 13.06 -5.86 -11.94
N ASN A 2 11.80 -5.75 -12.39
CA ASN A 2 11.34 -4.51 -13.05
C ASN A 2 11.44 -3.24 -12.20
N LEU A 3 11.21 -3.32 -10.88
CA LEU A 3 11.46 -2.18 -10.00
C LEU A 3 12.96 -1.79 -9.94
N LYS A 4 13.88 -2.76 -10.05
CA LYS A 4 15.32 -2.47 -10.12
C LYS A 4 15.70 -1.82 -11.44
N LEU A 5 15.07 -2.25 -12.54
CA LEU A 5 15.24 -1.63 -13.86
C LEU A 5 14.77 -0.17 -13.86
N VAL A 6 13.63 0.11 -13.25
CA VAL A 6 13.07 1.48 -13.15
C VAL A 6 13.85 2.33 -12.15
N GLY A 7 14.28 1.74 -11.03
CA GLY A 7 14.92 2.43 -9.91
C GLY A 7 13.91 2.97 -8.88
N PRO A 8 14.39 3.42 -7.71
CA PRO A 8 13.55 4.05 -6.69
C PRO A 8 13.01 5.40 -7.19
N PRO A 9 11.89 5.90 -6.61
CA PRO A 9 11.46 7.29 -6.83
C PRO A 9 12.58 8.28 -6.52
N ARG A 10 12.67 9.35 -7.31
CA ARG A 10 13.67 10.41 -7.12
C ARG A 10 12.98 11.73 -6.83
N TYR A 11 13.48 12.44 -5.84
CA TYR A 11 12.89 13.70 -5.36
C TYR A 11 13.84 14.86 -5.67
N GLY A 12 13.40 15.72 -6.58
CA GLY A 12 14.16 16.88 -7.02
C GLY A 12 14.08 18.06 -6.05
N GLU A 13 14.66 19.18 -6.47
CA GLU A 13 14.77 20.39 -5.67
C GLU A 13 13.42 20.98 -5.26
N GLU A 14 12.39 20.80 -6.07
CA GLU A 14 11.02 21.24 -5.73
C GLU A 14 10.47 20.52 -4.50
N ALA A 15 10.61 19.19 -4.44
CA ALA A 15 10.25 18.40 -3.27
C ALA A 15 11.04 18.83 -2.04
N LYS A 16 12.35 19.08 -2.20
CA LYS A 16 13.21 19.58 -1.10
C LYS A 16 12.81 20.99 -0.65
N ARG A 17 12.38 21.87 -1.56
CA ARG A 17 11.83 23.19 -1.19
C ARG A 17 10.55 23.04 -0.37
N PHE A 18 9.61 22.21 -0.81
CA PHE A 18 8.37 21.94 -0.06
C PHE A 18 8.65 21.37 1.34
N ALA A 19 9.57 20.42 1.45
CA ALA A 19 10.03 19.89 2.74
C ALA A 19 10.62 20.98 3.67
N ARG A 20 11.46 21.86 3.13
CA ARG A 20 12.04 22.99 3.87
C ARG A 20 10.99 24.04 4.24
N GLU A 21 9.94 24.22 3.46
CA GLU A 21 8.80 25.07 3.82
C GLU A 21 8.05 24.49 5.02
N ILE A 22 7.79 23.19 5.04
CA ILE A 22 7.21 22.50 6.20
C ILE A 22 8.07 22.72 7.46
N GLN A 23 9.39 22.60 7.36
CA GLN A 23 10.32 22.87 8.46
C GLN A 23 10.19 24.31 8.98
N ARG A 24 10.17 25.31 8.07
CA ARG A 24 9.97 26.72 8.44
C ARG A 24 8.63 26.96 9.12
N SER A 25 7.55 26.41 8.58
CA SER A 25 6.20 26.56 9.15
C SER A 25 6.08 25.95 10.55
N LEU A 26 6.90 24.93 10.86
CA LEU A 26 7.00 24.32 12.18
C LEU A 26 7.98 25.05 13.12
N GLY A 27 8.63 26.12 12.68
CA GLY A 27 9.57 26.91 13.47
C GLY A 27 10.99 26.34 13.55
N TYR A 28 11.37 25.44 12.64
CA TYR A 28 12.70 24.84 12.59
C TYR A 28 13.55 25.44 11.48
N GLU A 29 14.87 25.49 11.72
CA GLU A 29 15.84 25.83 10.68
C GLU A 29 15.84 24.73 9.60
N PRO A 30 15.65 25.06 8.32
CA PRO A 30 15.50 24.04 7.28
C PRO A 30 16.81 23.32 6.97
N MET A 31 16.73 22.01 6.82
CA MET A 31 17.88 21.19 6.42
C MET A 31 18.15 21.35 4.93
N ALA A 32 19.43 21.42 4.54
CA ALA A 32 19.83 21.42 3.13
C ALA A 32 19.37 20.15 2.40
N GLU A 33 19.54 18.99 3.05
CA GLU A 33 19.09 17.69 2.56
C GLU A 33 18.05 17.12 3.52
N PRO A 34 16.76 17.48 3.35
CA PRO A 34 15.73 17.24 4.35
C PRO A 34 15.22 15.79 4.37
N PHE A 35 15.47 14.99 3.34
CA PHE A 35 14.97 13.62 3.25
C PHE A 35 15.96 12.57 3.76
N LEU A 36 15.45 11.46 4.29
CA LEU A 36 16.21 10.24 4.50
C LEU A 36 16.80 9.75 3.18
N GLU A 37 17.96 9.09 3.24
CA GLU A 37 18.69 8.68 2.03
C GLU A 37 17.94 7.60 1.25
N HIS A 38 17.30 6.66 1.96
CA HIS A 38 16.63 5.51 1.36
C HIS A 38 15.13 5.41 1.73
N GLY A 39 14.62 6.36 2.52
CA GLY A 39 13.22 6.39 2.96
C GLY A 39 12.91 5.42 4.11
N LEU A 40 11.62 5.15 4.33
CA LEU A 40 11.15 4.18 5.31
C LEU A 40 10.66 2.90 4.64
N THR A 41 10.80 1.81 5.38
CA THR A 41 10.18 0.52 5.10
C THR A 41 8.72 0.52 5.57
N TYR A 42 7.87 -0.34 5.00
CA TYR A 42 6.46 -0.49 5.42
C TYR A 42 6.31 -0.81 6.92
N GLY A 43 7.35 -1.38 7.55
CA GLY A 43 7.41 -1.65 8.99
C GLY A 43 7.84 -0.46 9.86
N GLY A 44 8.02 0.73 9.29
CA GLY A 44 8.33 1.96 10.02
C GLY A 44 9.81 2.23 10.33
N GLY A 45 10.73 1.33 9.94
CA GLY A 45 12.18 1.54 10.05
C GLY A 45 12.78 2.21 8.82
N GLU A 46 13.91 2.91 8.96
CA GLU A 46 14.67 3.43 7.82
C GLU A 46 15.17 2.28 6.94
N ALA A 47 15.07 2.46 5.62
CA ALA A 47 15.52 1.46 4.68
C ALA A 47 17.06 1.46 4.63
N GLU A 48 17.66 0.27 4.67
CA GLU A 48 19.11 0.11 4.57
C GLU A 48 19.64 0.32 3.14
N LYS A 49 18.74 0.26 2.14
CA LYS A 49 19.04 0.40 0.71
C LYS A 49 17.80 0.86 -0.06
N PRO A 50 17.97 1.45 -1.25
CA PRO A 50 16.86 2.05 -2.00
C PRO A 50 15.80 1.07 -2.50
N ILE A 51 16.14 -0.21 -2.67
CA ILE A 51 15.21 -1.26 -3.13
C ILE A 51 15.44 -2.52 -2.32
N LEU A 52 14.39 -2.99 -1.66
CA LEU A 52 14.35 -4.26 -0.94
C LEU A 52 13.77 -5.37 -1.83
N SER A 53 14.27 -6.60 -1.67
CA SER A 53 13.64 -7.78 -2.25
C SER A 53 12.34 -8.12 -1.51
N PRO A 54 11.42 -8.91 -2.12
CA PRO A 54 10.21 -9.35 -1.44
C PRO A 54 10.49 -10.06 -0.10
N ARG A 55 11.54 -10.89 -0.04
CA ARG A 55 11.92 -11.60 1.19
C ARG A 55 12.41 -10.65 2.29
N GLU A 56 13.23 -9.67 1.95
CA GLU A 56 13.69 -8.66 2.92
C GLU A 56 12.52 -7.84 3.45
N MET A 57 11.59 -7.46 2.58
CA MET A 57 10.37 -6.74 2.97
C MET A 57 9.47 -7.60 3.89
N ASP A 58 9.27 -8.87 3.56
CA ASP A 58 8.52 -9.82 4.39
C ASP A 58 9.17 -10.02 5.77
N GLU A 59 10.50 -10.14 5.83
CA GLU A 59 11.23 -10.29 7.09
C GLU A 59 11.10 -9.04 7.97
N LEU A 60 11.18 -7.84 7.40
CA LEU A 60 10.97 -6.59 8.13
C LEU A 60 9.55 -6.48 8.68
N ILE A 61 8.56 -6.82 7.85
CA ILE A 61 7.15 -6.87 8.25
C ILE A 61 6.97 -7.87 9.41
N ARG A 62 7.53 -9.07 9.30
CA ARG A 62 7.45 -10.08 10.36
C ARG A 62 8.05 -9.61 11.67
N ARG A 63 9.16 -8.88 11.64
CA ARG A 63 9.81 -8.33 12.86
C ARG A 63 9.00 -7.21 13.51
N ALA A 64 8.22 -6.46 12.74
CA ALA A 64 7.42 -5.36 13.25
C ALA A 64 6.15 -5.83 14.00
N HIS A 65 5.82 -7.12 13.95
CA HIS A 65 4.59 -7.67 14.54
C HIS A 65 4.89 -8.83 15.51
N PRO A 66 4.02 -9.08 16.51
CA PRO A 66 4.16 -10.23 17.37
C PRO A 66 4.16 -11.55 16.58
N ALA A 67 4.94 -12.53 17.02
CA ALA A 67 5.16 -13.79 16.26
C ALA A 67 3.89 -14.59 15.96
N TRP A 68 2.81 -14.39 16.74
CA TRP A 68 1.52 -15.04 16.50
C TRP A 68 0.67 -14.38 15.39
N VAL A 69 1.01 -13.15 14.97
CA VAL A 69 0.32 -12.45 13.88
C VAL A 69 0.81 -13.01 12.54
N ARG A 70 -0.03 -13.85 11.93
CA ARG A 70 0.32 -14.55 10.68
C ARG A 70 -0.07 -13.76 9.42
N ASN A 71 -1.14 -12.98 9.48
CA ASN A 71 -1.69 -12.19 8.38
C ASN A 71 -1.67 -10.72 8.76
N MET A 72 -1.43 -9.84 7.79
CA MET A 72 -1.26 -8.41 8.03
C MET A 72 -1.78 -7.57 6.87
N GLY A 73 -2.39 -6.44 7.20
CA GLY A 73 -3.06 -5.57 6.25
C GLY A 73 -4.48 -6.05 5.95
N SER A 74 -5.27 -5.13 5.39
CA SER A 74 -6.61 -5.40 4.88
C SER A 74 -6.73 -4.60 3.59
N ASP A 75 -6.82 -5.30 2.47
CA ASP A 75 -6.84 -4.70 1.14
C ASP A 75 -7.54 -5.68 0.20
N ASP A 76 -8.17 -5.17 -0.86
CA ASP A 76 -9.01 -5.98 -1.75
C ASP A 76 -8.19 -6.95 -2.61
N TYR A 77 -6.97 -6.59 -2.97
CA TYR A 77 -6.05 -7.43 -3.74
C TYR A 77 -5.77 -8.77 -3.04
N VAL A 78 -5.92 -8.85 -1.71
CA VAL A 78 -5.70 -10.09 -0.95
C VAL A 78 -6.65 -11.18 -1.42
N GLU A 79 -7.91 -10.84 -1.72
CA GLU A 79 -8.87 -11.80 -2.27
C GLU A 79 -8.39 -12.33 -3.63
N TYR A 80 -7.93 -11.43 -4.50
CA TYR A 80 -7.44 -11.80 -5.84
C TYR A 80 -6.20 -12.70 -5.79
N THR A 81 -5.40 -12.65 -4.72
CA THR A 81 -4.23 -13.53 -4.56
C THR A 81 -4.58 -15.01 -4.43
N TRP A 82 -5.84 -15.33 -4.12
CA TRP A 82 -6.35 -16.71 -4.09
C TRP A 82 -6.88 -17.19 -5.44
N HIS A 83 -7.05 -16.30 -6.42
CA HIS A 83 -7.64 -16.63 -7.74
C HIS A 83 -6.62 -16.58 -8.88
N ALA A 84 -5.52 -15.86 -8.72
CA ALA A 84 -4.49 -15.73 -9.74
C ALA A 84 -3.10 -15.41 -9.14
N PRO A 85 -2.01 -15.78 -9.85
CA PRO A 85 -0.67 -15.31 -9.50
C PRO A 85 -0.65 -13.79 -9.40
N THR A 86 -0.28 -13.29 -8.22
CA THR A 86 -0.32 -11.86 -7.90
C THR A 86 1.05 -11.41 -7.40
N SER A 87 1.49 -10.24 -7.86
CA SER A 87 2.69 -9.58 -7.34
C SER A 87 2.30 -8.24 -6.73
N ARG A 88 2.84 -7.97 -5.54
CA ARG A 88 2.69 -6.69 -4.83
C ARG A 88 4.07 -6.08 -4.64
N PHE A 89 4.15 -4.77 -4.84
CA PHE A 89 5.33 -3.99 -4.51
C PHE A 89 4.91 -2.61 -3.99
N PHE A 90 5.81 -1.92 -3.32
CA PHE A 90 5.60 -0.56 -2.83
C PHE A 90 6.60 0.39 -3.48
N THR A 91 6.18 1.62 -3.73
CA THR A 91 7.08 2.76 -3.96
C THR A 91 7.05 3.67 -2.75
N ALA A 92 8.22 4.21 -2.38
CA ALA A 92 8.37 4.98 -1.15
C ALA A 92 8.21 6.48 -1.42
N ARG A 93 7.25 7.11 -0.71
CA ARG A 93 7.15 8.57 -0.54
C ARG A 93 8.41 9.10 0.15
N PRO A 94 8.87 10.35 -0.09
CA PRO A 94 10.01 10.84 0.66
C PRO A 94 9.62 11.00 2.13
N VAL A 95 10.58 10.78 3.02
CA VAL A 95 10.41 10.93 4.46
C VAL A 95 11.45 11.90 4.96
N LEU A 96 11.03 12.84 5.80
CA LEU A 96 11.96 13.81 6.40
C LEU A 96 12.90 13.12 7.38
N LYS A 97 14.17 13.53 7.38
CA LYS A 97 15.10 13.24 8.47
C LYS A 97 14.51 13.77 9.78
N PRO A 98 14.70 13.08 10.92
CA PRO A 98 14.23 13.56 12.23
C PRO A 98 14.66 14.99 12.51
N LEU A 99 13.92 15.70 13.37
CA LEU A 99 14.32 17.02 13.83
C LEU A 99 15.69 16.97 14.53
N PRO A 100 16.45 18.09 14.61
CA PRO A 100 17.78 18.10 15.24
C PRO A 100 17.80 17.58 16.69
N ASP A 101 16.68 17.67 17.39
CA ASP A 101 16.49 17.16 18.76
C ASP A 101 16.04 15.69 18.81
N GLY A 102 16.01 14.99 17.67
CA GLY A 102 15.64 13.59 17.52
C GLY A 102 14.14 13.33 17.45
N ARG A 103 13.28 14.35 17.60
CA ARG A 103 11.83 14.14 17.55
C ARG A 103 11.33 13.87 16.13
N PRO A 104 10.31 13.01 15.95
CA PRO A 104 9.66 12.84 14.67
C PRO A 104 8.79 14.07 14.34
N TYR A 105 8.50 14.26 13.06
CA TYR A 105 7.50 15.25 12.64
C TYR A 105 6.09 14.80 13.03
N PRO A 106 5.15 15.74 13.23
CA PRO A 106 3.74 15.41 13.34
C PRO A 106 3.27 14.58 12.14
N TRP A 107 2.40 13.59 12.36
CA TRP A 107 1.94 12.67 11.31
C TRP A 107 1.32 13.37 10.09
N TRP A 108 0.69 14.53 10.29
CA TRP A 108 0.12 15.32 9.19
C TRP A 108 1.17 15.71 8.14
N VAL A 109 2.45 15.82 8.49
CA VAL A 109 3.54 16.12 7.55
C VAL A 109 3.68 15.00 6.52
N HIS A 110 3.60 13.74 6.96
CA HIS A 110 3.60 12.59 6.06
C HIS A 110 2.41 12.66 5.09
N VAL A 111 1.22 13.02 5.59
CA VAL A 111 -0.01 13.18 4.80
C VAL A 111 0.09 14.35 3.82
N ALA A 112 0.65 15.50 4.24
CA ALA A 112 0.85 16.68 3.40
C ALA A 112 1.78 16.38 2.21
N MET A 113 2.86 15.62 2.43
CA MET A 113 3.70 15.10 1.33
C MET A 113 2.93 14.14 0.41
N GLY A 114 1.89 13.47 0.90
CA GLY A 114 1.00 12.66 0.07
C GLY A 114 0.06 13.48 -0.82
N GLY A 115 -0.25 14.72 -0.42
CA GLY A 115 -1.13 15.63 -1.16
C GLY A 115 -0.41 16.59 -2.12
N ASN A 116 0.93 16.58 -2.16
CA ASN A 116 1.70 17.47 -3.02
C ASN A 116 2.29 16.71 -4.22
N PRO A 117 2.01 17.12 -5.48
CA PRO A 117 2.55 16.52 -6.70
C PRO A 117 4.06 16.26 -6.67
N CYS A 118 4.86 17.23 -6.18
CA CYS A 118 6.32 17.10 -6.21
C CYS A 118 6.86 15.96 -5.32
N THR A 119 6.07 15.50 -4.34
CA THR A 119 6.41 14.40 -3.43
C THR A 119 5.59 13.12 -3.65
N ILE A 120 4.52 13.15 -4.44
CA ILE A 120 3.68 11.97 -4.75
C ILE A 120 3.86 11.46 -6.18
N ASP A 121 3.99 12.34 -7.18
CA ASP A 121 4.09 11.96 -8.58
C ASP A 121 5.30 11.06 -8.86
N PRO A 122 6.50 11.28 -8.26
CA PRO A 122 7.62 10.37 -8.43
C PRO A 122 7.28 8.93 -8.01
N CYS A 123 6.49 8.73 -6.93
CA CYS A 123 6.04 7.40 -6.51
C CYS A 123 5.13 6.75 -7.56
N ILE A 124 4.16 7.53 -8.06
CA ILE A 124 3.15 7.07 -9.03
C ILE A 124 3.83 6.70 -10.34
N ILE A 125 4.71 7.56 -10.85
CA ILE A 125 5.42 7.34 -12.12
C ILE A 125 6.34 6.10 -12.01
N THR A 126 7.06 5.94 -10.90
CA THR A 126 7.89 4.74 -10.68
C THR A 126 7.03 3.47 -10.64
N ALA A 127 5.88 3.51 -9.95
CA ALA A 127 4.96 2.38 -9.90
C ALA A 127 4.39 2.05 -11.28
N ALA A 128 3.92 3.05 -12.02
CA ALA A 128 3.37 2.91 -13.36
C ALA A 128 4.39 2.29 -14.33
N LYS A 129 5.64 2.77 -14.32
CA LYS A 129 6.72 2.20 -15.14
C LYS A 129 7.02 0.75 -14.77
N THR A 130 7.02 0.44 -13.48
CA THR A 130 7.27 -0.93 -12.99
C THR A 130 6.17 -1.89 -13.40
N ILE A 131 4.91 -1.46 -13.30
CA ILE A 131 3.74 -2.23 -13.75
C ILE A 131 3.77 -2.41 -15.27
N ALA A 132 4.01 -1.35 -16.04
CA ALA A 132 4.09 -1.42 -17.49
C ALA A 132 5.19 -2.38 -17.97
N ALA A 133 6.40 -2.29 -17.41
CA ALA A 133 7.48 -3.22 -17.70
C ALA A 133 7.11 -4.68 -17.35
N THR A 134 6.38 -4.88 -16.25
CA THR A 134 5.90 -6.22 -15.86
C THR A 134 4.85 -6.76 -16.82
N PHE A 135 3.93 -5.93 -17.30
CA PHE A 135 2.98 -6.35 -18.34
C PHE A 135 3.68 -6.71 -19.64
N ILE A 136 4.66 -5.90 -20.08
CA ILE A 136 5.46 -6.19 -21.27
C ILE A 136 6.18 -7.53 -21.13
N ASP A 137 6.82 -7.78 -19.98
CA ASP A 137 7.46 -9.06 -19.69
C ASP A 137 6.45 -10.22 -19.78
N LEU A 138 5.30 -10.12 -19.13
CA LEU A 138 4.28 -11.17 -19.15
C LEU A 138 3.73 -11.45 -20.56
N LEU A 139 3.61 -10.42 -21.40
CA LEU A 139 3.15 -10.54 -22.79
C LEU A 139 4.21 -11.15 -23.72
N MET A 140 5.47 -10.74 -23.56
CA MET A 140 6.55 -11.11 -24.48
C MET A 140 7.32 -12.37 -24.08
N LYS A 141 7.23 -12.77 -22.82
CA LYS A 141 8.02 -13.87 -22.22
C LYS A 141 7.08 -14.89 -21.57
N PRO A 142 6.47 -15.81 -22.35
CA PRO A 142 5.47 -16.75 -21.85
C PRO A 142 5.99 -17.68 -20.74
N GLU A 143 7.31 -17.89 -20.65
CA GLU A 143 7.96 -18.62 -19.57
C GLU A 143 7.86 -17.91 -18.20
N ILE A 144 7.80 -16.58 -18.15
CA ILE A 144 7.58 -15.83 -16.91
C ILE A 144 6.17 -16.10 -16.40
N LEU A 145 5.17 -15.99 -17.29
CA LEU A 145 3.77 -16.26 -16.96
C LEU A 145 3.58 -17.71 -16.50
N ARG A 146 4.16 -18.68 -17.21
CA ARG A 146 4.11 -20.10 -16.79
C ARG A 146 4.72 -20.31 -15.41
N ARG A 147 5.88 -19.72 -15.12
CA ARG A 147 6.51 -19.83 -13.80
C ARG A 147 5.64 -19.24 -12.69
N ALA A 148 4.98 -18.10 -12.95
CA ALA A 148 4.07 -17.49 -11.98
C ALA A 148 2.88 -18.42 -11.64
N TRP A 149 2.30 -19.08 -12.65
CA TRP A 149 1.26 -20.08 -12.45
C TRP A 149 1.77 -21.33 -11.73
N SER A 150 2.95 -21.86 -12.10
CA SER A 150 3.51 -23.02 -11.41
C SER A 150 3.77 -22.75 -9.92
N GLU A 151 4.30 -21.56 -9.59
CA GLU A 151 4.47 -21.14 -8.20
C GLU A 151 3.13 -21.00 -7.47
N PHE A 152 2.11 -20.44 -8.12
CA PHE A 152 0.76 -20.34 -7.56
C PHE A 152 0.18 -21.73 -7.25
N ASP A 153 0.24 -22.66 -8.20
CA ASP A 153 -0.26 -24.03 -8.03
C ASP A 153 0.47 -24.77 -6.90
N GLU A 154 1.80 -24.58 -6.80
CA GLU A 154 2.62 -25.15 -5.72
C GLU A 154 2.21 -24.60 -4.36
N ARG A 155 2.11 -23.28 -4.22
CA ARG A 155 1.78 -22.61 -2.95
C ARG A 155 0.37 -22.92 -2.47
N THR A 156 -0.58 -23.04 -3.41
CA THR A 156 -1.98 -23.40 -3.12
C THR A 156 -2.21 -24.91 -3.02
N GLY A 157 -1.20 -25.72 -3.36
CA GLY A 157 -1.27 -27.18 -3.26
C GLY A 157 -2.26 -27.80 -4.27
N GLY A 158 -2.25 -27.29 -5.51
CA GLY A 158 -3.08 -27.77 -6.62
C GLY A 158 -3.90 -26.70 -7.35
N GLY A 159 -3.63 -25.41 -7.13
CA GLY A 159 -4.40 -24.31 -7.73
C GLY A 159 -5.67 -23.98 -6.94
N ILE A 160 -6.66 -23.40 -7.61
CA ILE A 160 -7.96 -23.07 -7.01
C ILE A 160 -8.64 -24.36 -6.54
N GLY A 161 -9.00 -24.43 -5.26
CA GLY A 161 -9.51 -25.66 -4.62
C GLY A 161 -8.43 -26.63 -4.15
N GLY A 162 -7.15 -26.26 -4.26
CA GLY A 162 -6.01 -27.06 -3.78
C GLY A 162 -5.95 -27.19 -2.25
N SER A 163 -5.08 -28.07 -1.79
CA SER A 163 -4.97 -28.46 -0.37
C SER A 163 -4.56 -27.33 0.59
N LYS A 164 -3.94 -26.26 0.08
CA LYS A 164 -3.51 -25.07 0.84
C LYS A 164 -4.21 -23.80 0.35
N TRP A 165 -5.13 -23.93 -0.60
CA TRP A 165 -5.90 -22.82 -1.12
C TRP A 165 -6.88 -22.33 -0.05
N VAL A 166 -6.99 -21.01 0.11
CA VAL A 166 -7.98 -20.40 0.99
C VAL A 166 -9.21 -20.09 0.16
N SER A 167 -10.32 -20.76 0.48
CA SER A 167 -11.62 -20.44 -0.13
C SER A 167 -12.11 -19.07 0.32
N PRO A 168 -13.02 -18.43 -0.43
CA PRO A 168 -13.73 -17.25 0.05
C PRO A 168 -14.23 -17.46 1.48
N LEU A 169 -13.90 -16.51 2.36
CA LEU A 169 -14.21 -16.61 3.78
C LEU A 169 -15.70 -16.36 4.07
N LEU A 170 -16.39 -15.69 3.15
CA LEU A 170 -17.82 -15.45 3.22
C LEU A 170 -18.59 -16.66 2.65
N PRO A 171 -19.69 -17.07 3.29
CA PRO A 171 -20.61 -18.07 2.73
C PRO A 171 -21.10 -17.68 1.33
N ARG A 172 -21.45 -18.68 0.50
CA ARG A 172 -21.97 -18.45 -0.86
C ARG A 172 -23.30 -17.69 -0.87
N ASP A 173 -24.07 -17.82 0.20
CA ASP A 173 -25.36 -17.18 0.44
C ASP A 173 -25.24 -15.91 1.30
N PHE A 174 -24.03 -15.39 1.50
CA PHE A 174 -23.83 -14.12 2.19
C PHE A 174 -24.53 -13.00 1.41
N GLU A 175 -25.53 -12.38 2.05
CA GLU A 175 -26.18 -11.19 1.51
C GLU A 175 -25.24 -9.97 1.71
N PRO A 176 -24.71 -9.37 0.64
CA PRO A 176 -23.85 -8.21 0.78
C PRO A 176 -24.67 -7.02 1.32
N PRO A 177 -24.09 -6.16 2.18
CA PRO A 177 -24.79 -5.04 2.80
C PRO A 177 -24.96 -3.85 1.82
N ILE A 178 -25.55 -4.11 0.65
CA ILE A 178 -25.76 -3.13 -0.43
C ILE A 178 -26.92 -2.16 -0.15
N ASP A 179 -27.66 -2.40 0.92
CA ASP A 179 -28.73 -1.56 1.43
C ASP A 179 -28.23 -0.51 2.44
N LEU A 180 -27.00 -0.64 2.93
CA LEU A 180 -26.31 0.41 3.66
C LEU A 180 -25.91 1.52 2.68
N ARG A 181 -26.59 2.66 2.75
CA ARG A 181 -26.16 3.85 2.01
C ARG A 181 -24.85 4.37 2.59
N TRP A 182 -24.02 4.94 1.72
CA TRP A 182 -22.89 5.77 2.16
C TRP A 182 -23.42 6.84 3.13
N PRO A 183 -22.73 7.18 4.22
CA PRO A 183 -23.13 8.29 5.07
C PRO A 183 -23.17 9.55 4.20
N GLU A 184 -24.37 9.97 3.80
CA GLU A 184 -24.56 11.24 3.11
C GLU A 184 -24.29 12.34 4.13
N TYR A 185 -23.58 13.38 3.69
CA TYR A 185 -23.41 14.57 4.51
C TYR A 185 -24.79 15.15 4.81
N VAL A 186 -25.02 15.50 6.07
CA VAL A 186 -26.30 16.08 6.53
C VAL A 186 -26.69 17.31 5.72
N SER A 187 -25.69 18.02 5.16
CA SER A 187 -25.90 19.08 4.18
C SER A 187 -25.38 18.67 2.81
N THR A 188 -26.27 18.66 1.82
CA THR A 188 -25.94 18.55 0.40
C THR A 188 -26.43 19.78 -0.36
N PRO A 189 -26.00 20.01 -1.62
CA PRO A 189 -26.60 21.06 -2.47
C PRO A 189 -28.11 20.91 -2.70
N ARG A 190 -28.73 19.77 -2.34
CA ARG A 190 -30.17 19.50 -2.45
C ARG A 190 -30.95 19.82 -1.17
N GLY A 191 -30.28 20.16 -0.08
CA GLY A 191 -30.90 20.45 1.23
C GLY A 191 -30.28 19.66 2.37
N GLU A 192 -30.92 19.81 3.54
CA GLU A 192 -30.58 19.05 4.74
C GLU A 192 -31.30 17.69 4.74
N GLU A 193 -30.56 16.60 4.78
CA GLU A 193 -31.11 15.23 4.81
C GLU A 193 -30.22 14.36 5.70
N TRP A 194 -30.82 13.63 6.63
CA TRP A 194 -30.11 12.64 7.45
C TRP A 194 -30.92 11.35 7.53
N TRP A 195 -30.21 10.23 7.64
CA TRP A 195 -30.83 8.90 7.69
C TRP A 195 -30.06 7.96 8.61
N ILE A 196 -30.78 7.08 9.31
CA ILE A 196 -30.20 5.99 10.10
C ILE A 196 -30.33 4.70 9.28
N PRO A 197 -29.24 3.98 9.02
CA PRO A 197 -29.30 2.72 8.31
C PRO A 197 -30.30 1.74 8.92
N THR A 198 -31.33 1.40 8.14
CA THR A 198 -32.29 0.35 8.49
C THR A 198 -32.01 -0.85 7.57
N PRO A 199 -31.35 -1.92 8.07
CA PRO A 199 -31.09 -3.12 7.29
C PRO A 199 -32.40 -3.74 6.78
N LYS A 200 -32.41 -4.22 5.54
CA LYS A 200 -33.56 -4.87 4.89
C LYS A 200 -33.97 -6.17 5.55
N SER A 201 -33.07 -6.83 6.29
CA SER A 201 -33.38 -8.04 7.04
C SER A 201 -32.74 -8.01 8.43
N ARG A 202 -33.47 -8.53 9.43
CA ARG A 202 -32.91 -8.90 10.75
C ARG A 202 -32.18 -10.25 10.69
N GLY A 203 -31.68 -10.66 9.52
CA GLY A 203 -30.76 -11.79 9.46
C GLY A 203 -29.59 -11.40 10.36
N GLU A 204 -29.38 -12.15 11.44
CA GLU A 204 -28.25 -11.90 12.33
C GLU A 204 -27.00 -11.78 11.46
N PHE A 205 -26.33 -10.63 11.50
CA PHE A 205 -24.94 -10.55 11.12
C PHE A 205 -24.21 -11.52 12.05
N LYS A 206 -24.12 -12.79 11.67
CA LYS A 206 -23.39 -13.80 12.43
C LYS A 206 -21.94 -13.34 12.41
N PRO A 207 -21.40 -12.86 13.54
CA PRO A 207 -19.97 -12.58 13.59
C PRO A 207 -19.27 -13.92 13.34
N LEU A 208 -18.25 -13.90 12.48
CA LEU A 208 -17.34 -15.03 12.28
C LEU A 208 -16.65 -15.41 13.60
#